data_AF-A0AAD3T3Y7-F1
#
_entry.id   AF-A0AAD3T3Y7-F1
#
_cell.length_a   1.000
_cell.length_b   1.000
_cell.length_c   1.000
_cell.angle_alpha   90.00
_cell.angle_beta   90.00
_cell.angle_gamma   90.00
#
_symmetry.space_group_name_H-M   'P 1'
#
loop_
_entity.id
_entity.type
_entity.pdbx_description
1 polymer ?
#
loop_
_entity_poly.entity_id
_entity_poly.type
_entity_poly.pdbx_seq_one_letter_code
_entity_poly.pdbx_strand_id
1 'polypeptide(L)'
;MASSIQILPHPTPNPPASCDRGLTIVDIDDPTRIDHQIVQLAPKLASTLVIAISKSGGTLETQNGSLEVQKAFCEASLGFSQHGVAIMQENSLLDNTIRIEGWLARFPKFDWVGSRTYEMSEVGLLPAALQGIDIKEMLVGASLMDEATRKSTLRNNPAVLLALCQYWASDGVESKNMLVLPYKDSLLLFSRYFATYLQ
;
A
#
# COMPACT_ATOMS: atom_id res chain seq x y z
N MET A 1 11.66 1.02 -4.42
CA MET A 1 10.86 2.25 -4.19
C MET A 1 9.41 1.81 -4.03
N ALA A 2 8.66 2.34 -3.06
CA ALA A 2 7.26 1.94 -2.86
C ALA A 2 6.36 2.70 -3.84
N SER A 3 6.44 2.29 -5.11
CA SER A 3 5.53 2.74 -6.15
C SER A 3 4.67 1.54 -6.57
N SER A 4 3.36 1.74 -6.69
CA SER A 4 2.41 0.67 -7.00
C SER A 4 1.12 1.24 -7.55
N ILE A 5 0.35 0.42 -8.24
CA ILE A 5 -1.03 0.74 -8.63
C ILE A 5 -1.93 -0.28 -7.94
N GLN A 6 -2.88 0.23 -7.17
CA GLN A 6 -3.85 -0.59 -6.47
C GLN A 6 -5.23 -0.34 -7.06
N ILE A 7 -5.98 -1.41 -7.25
CA ILE A 7 -7.27 -1.39 -7.91
C ILE A 7 -8.29 -2.00 -6.95
N LEU A 8 -9.33 -1.21 -6.66
CA LEU A 8 -10.38 -1.49 -5.70
C LEU A 8 -11.73 -1.25 -6.37
N PRO A 9 -12.86 -1.68 -5.81
CA PRO A 9 -14.15 -1.22 -6.26
C PRO A 9 -14.35 0.26 -5.93
N HIS A 10 -15.07 0.98 -6.78
CA HIS A 10 -15.44 2.36 -6.56
C HIS A 10 -16.30 2.47 -5.30
N PRO A 11 -15.97 3.38 -4.35
CA PRO A 11 -16.77 3.55 -3.15
C PRO A 11 -18.19 3.99 -3.52
N THR A 12 -19.18 3.30 -2.96
CA THR A 12 -20.60 3.65 -3.07
C THR A 12 -21.11 4.14 -1.71
N PRO A 13 -22.02 5.13 -1.66
CA PRO A 13 -22.67 5.50 -0.40
C PRO A 13 -23.49 4.30 0.11
N ASN A 14 -23.15 3.76 1.28
CA ASN A 14 -23.75 2.56 1.90
C ASN A 14 -23.60 1.27 1.04
N PRO A 15 -22.39 0.72 0.91
CA PRO A 15 -22.20 -0.50 0.17
C PRO A 15 -22.89 -1.68 0.88
N PRO A 16 -23.64 -2.53 0.16
CA PRO A 16 -24.24 -3.73 0.76
C PRO A 16 -23.13 -4.65 1.31
N ALA A 17 -23.43 -5.43 2.35
CA ALA A 17 -22.46 -6.34 2.98
C ALA A 17 -21.87 -7.37 2.00
N SER A 18 -22.56 -7.64 0.88
CA SER A 18 -22.14 -8.52 -0.21
C SER A 18 -21.30 -7.85 -1.29
N CYS A 19 -20.95 -6.56 -1.14
CA CYS A 19 -20.13 -5.86 -2.12
C CYS A 19 -18.75 -6.52 -2.18
N ASP A 20 -18.39 -7.06 -3.35
CA ASP A 20 -17.07 -7.61 -3.60
C ASP A 20 -16.05 -6.49 -3.37
N ARG A 21 -15.24 -6.61 -2.31
CA ARG A 21 -14.18 -5.66 -1.97
C ARG A 21 -12.83 -6.12 -2.53
N GLY A 22 -12.79 -6.80 -3.68
CA GLY A 22 -11.53 -7.29 -4.25
C GLY A 22 -10.46 -6.19 -4.38
N LEU A 23 -9.31 -6.37 -3.74
CA LEU A 23 -8.10 -5.57 -3.97
C LEU A 23 -7.22 -6.30 -4.97
N THR A 24 -6.85 -5.62 -6.05
CA THR A 24 -5.83 -6.08 -7.00
C THR A 24 -4.65 -5.13 -6.95
N ILE A 25 -3.46 -5.66 -6.67
CA ILE A 25 -2.20 -4.91 -6.82
C ILE A 25 -1.71 -5.22 -8.23
N VAL A 26 -1.61 -4.19 -9.06
CA VAL A 26 -1.11 -4.31 -10.43
C VAL A 26 0.39 -4.57 -10.37
N ASP A 27 0.84 -5.58 -11.11
CA ASP A 27 2.27 -5.71 -11.34
C ASP A 27 2.72 -4.65 -12.33
N ILE A 28 3.70 -3.84 -11.95
CA ILE A 28 4.19 -2.75 -12.80
C ILE A 28 5.42 -3.17 -13.63
N ASP A 29 5.97 -4.37 -13.38
CA ASP A 29 7.22 -4.84 -13.99
C ASP A 29 7.00 -5.85 -15.13
N ASP A 30 5.94 -6.67 -15.08
CA ASP A 30 5.61 -7.67 -16.10
C ASP A 30 4.45 -7.24 -16.99
N PRO A 31 4.69 -6.85 -18.26
CA PRO A 31 3.64 -6.40 -19.17
C PRO A 31 2.60 -7.49 -19.48
N THR A 32 3.00 -8.77 -19.49
CA THR A 32 2.06 -9.88 -19.72
C THR A 32 1.08 -9.99 -18.56
N ARG A 33 1.57 -9.74 -17.33
CA ARG A 33 0.74 -9.75 -16.14
C ARG A 33 -0.20 -8.55 -16.10
N ILE A 34 0.27 -7.37 -16.52
CA ILE A 34 -0.57 -6.17 -16.69
C ILE A 34 -1.73 -6.46 -17.64
N ASP A 35 -1.45 -6.99 -18.84
CA ASP A 35 -2.48 -7.29 -19.84
C ASP A 35 -3.54 -8.25 -19.27
N HIS A 36 -3.10 -9.32 -18.60
CA HIS A 36 -4.00 -10.28 -17.99
C HIS A 36 -4.85 -9.65 -16.87
N GLN A 37 -4.26 -8.79 -16.03
CA GLN A 37 -4.98 -8.08 -14.97
C GLN A 37 -5.99 -7.10 -15.56
N ILE A 38 -5.65 -6.36 -16.63
CA ILE A 38 -6.57 -5.46 -17.33
C ILE A 38 -7.75 -6.23 -17.92
N VAL A 39 -7.50 -7.36 -18.58
CA VAL A 39 -8.57 -8.22 -19.13
C VAL A 39 -9.51 -8.71 -18.03
N GLN A 40 -8.98 -9.09 -16.87
CA GLN A 40 -9.80 -9.50 -15.72
C GLN A 40 -10.63 -8.36 -15.13
N LEU A 41 -10.11 -7.14 -15.19
CA LEU A 41 -10.77 -5.94 -14.67
C LEU A 41 -11.82 -5.38 -15.64
N ALA A 42 -11.70 -5.64 -16.95
CA ALA A 42 -12.56 -5.11 -18.00
C ALA A 42 -14.07 -5.17 -17.67
N PRO A 43 -14.65 -6.28 -17.15
CA PRO A 43 -16.07 -6.36 -16.84
C PRO A 43 -16.51 -5.45 -15.68
N LYS A 44 -15.57 -4.99 -14.84
CA LYS A 44 -15.83 -4.23 -13.62
C LYS A 44 -15.30 -2.79 -13.66
N LEU A 45 -14.65 -2.35 -14.75
CA LEU A 45 -13.99 -1.04 -14.86
C LEU A 45 -14.88 0.15 -14.45
N ALA A 46 -16.15 0.15 -14.85
CA ALA A 46 -17.11 1.21 -14.50
C ALA A 46 -17.40 1.33 -12.99
N SER A 47 -17.04 0.32 -12.21
CA SER A 47 -17.18 0.25 -10.76
C SER A 47 -15.84 0.10 -10.05
N THR A 48 -14.75 0.57 -10.66
CA THR A 48 -13.39 0.39 -10.16
C THR A 48 -12.75 1.72 -9.76
N LEU A 49 -12.05 1.78 -8.63
CA LEU A 49 -11.16 2.84 -8.22
C LEU A 49 -9.70 2.42 -8.45
N VAL A 50 -8.89 3.32 -8.98
CA VAL A 50 -7.45 3.14 -9.22
C VAL A 50 -6.67 4.08 -8.31
N ILE A 51 -5.82 3.53 -7.46
CA ILE A 51 -4.92 4.27 -6.58
C ILE A 51 -3.50 4.16 -7.13
N ALA A 52 -2.99 5.26 -7.67
CA ALA A 52 -1.59 5.38 -8.09
C ALA A 52 -0.73 5.88 -6.92
N ILE A 53 0.27 5.09 -6.54
CA ILE A 53 1.19 5.43 -5.44
C ILE A 53 2.57 5.66 -6.04
N SER A 54 3.08 6.89 -5.96
CA SER A 54 4.42 7.22 -6.43
C SER A 54 4.94 8.47 -5.73
N LYS A 55 6.21 8.49 -5.35
CA LYS A 55 6.79 9.65 -4.69
C LYS A 55 6.88 10.86 -5.62
N SER A 56 7.64 10.74 -6.70
CA SER A 56 7.90 11.84 -7.65
C SER A 56 7.04 11.79 -8.91
N GLY A 57 6.41 10.65 -9.20
CA GLY A 57 5.81 10.39 -10.51
C GLY A 57 6.79 9.97 -11.60
N GLY A 58 8.10 9.96 -11.32
CA GLY A 58 9.14 9.65 -12.30
C GLY A 58 9.54 8.18 -12.37
N THR A 59 8.92 7.30 -11.57
CA THR A 59 9.15 5.84 -11.67
C THR A 59 8.50 5.34 -12.95
N LEU A 60 9.33 4.97 -13.93
CA LEU A 60 8.88 4.58 -15.28
C LEU A 60 7.89 3.41 -15.22
N GLU A 61 8.13 2.45 -14.35
CA GLU A 61 7.30 1.25 -14.19
C GLU A 61 5.88 1.64 -13.74
N THR A 62 5.75 2.50 -12.73
CA THR A 62 4.44 2.98 -12.25
C THR A 62 3.76 3.92 -13.24
N GLN A 63 4.54 4.73 -13.95
CA GLN A 63 4.02 5.60 -14.99
C GLN A 63 3.42 4.77 -16.14
N ASN A 64 4.15 3.76 -16.63
CA ASN A 64 3.72 2.87 -17.69
C ASN A 64 2.47 2.08 -17.27
N GLY A 65 2.48 1.49 -16.07
CA GLY A 65 1.29 0.81 -15.54
C GLY A 65 0.06 1.73 -15.46
N SER A 66 0.25 3.00 -15.08
CA SER A 66 -0.84 3.97 -14.99
C SER A 66 -1.39 4.30 -16.38
N LEU A 67 -0.51 4.46 -17.38
CA LEU A 67 -0.91 4.70 -18.76
C LEU A 67 -1.68 3.52 -19.36
N GLU A 68 -1.27 2.28 -19.10
CA GLU A 68 -2.00 1.10 -19.58
C GLU A 68 -3.39 0.98 -18.94
N VAL A 69 -3.51 1.25 -17.63
CA VAL A 69 -4.82 1.27 -16.97
C VAL A 69 -5.67 2.42 -17.54
N GLN A 70 -5.14 3.62 -17.70
CA GLN A 70 -5.86 4.76 -18.30
C GLN A 70 -6.34 4.46 -19.73
N LYS A 71 -5.50 3.79 -20.52
CA LYS A 71 -5.84 3.34 -21.86
C LYS A 71 -7.03 2.37 -21.84
N ALA A 72 -7.06 1.41 -20.92
CA ALA A 72 -8.19 0.50 -20.76
C ALA A 72 -9.51 1.24 -20.42
N PHE A 73 -9.46 2.29 -19.58
CA PHE A 73 -10.63 3.14 -19.33
C PHE A 73 -11.07 3.90 -20.59
N CYS A 74 -10.12 4.44 -21.36
CA CYS A 74 -10.38 5.14 -22.60
C CYS A 74 -11.04 4.22 -23.66
N GLU A 75 -10.52 3.00 -23.82
CA GLU A 75 -11.07 1.98 -24.72
C GLU A 75 -12.48 1.55 -24.30
N ALA A 76 -12.78 1.55 -23.01
CA ALA A 76 -14.12 1.32 -22.46
C ALA A 76 -15.04 2.56 -22.53
N SER A 77 -14.58 3.69 -23.10
CA SER A 77 -15.30 4.97 -23.12
C SER A 77 -15.67 5.50 -21.73
N LEU A 78 -14.82 5.23 -20.73
CA LEU A 78 -14.97 5.68 -19.35
C LEU A 78 -13.98 6.82 -19.04
N GLY A 79 -14.44 7.83 -18.31
CA GLY A 79 -13.60 8.95 -17.89
C GLY A 79 -12.71 8.58 -16.70
N PHE A 80 -11.41 8.36 -16.93
CA PHE A 80 -10.48 7.92 -15.88
C PHE A 80 -10.42 8.86 -14.66
N SER A 81 -10.58 10.17 -14.85
CA SER A 81 -10.48 11.15 -13.76
C SER A 81 -11.46 10.89 -12.61
N GLN A 82 -12.63 10.29 -12.89
CA GLN A 82 -13.60 9.92 -11.86
C GLN A 82 -13.24 8.63 -11.10
N HIS A 83 -12.27 7.88 -11.62
CA HIS A 83 -11.81 6.60 -11.07
C HIS A 83 -10.39 6.67 -10.48
N GLY A 84 -9.63 7.73 -10.78
CA GLY A 84 -8.24 7.90 -10.36
C GLY A 84 -8.10 8.59 -9.00
N VAL A 85 -7.23 8.05 -8.14
CA VAL A 85 -6.75 8.66 -6.91
C VAL A 85 -5.24 8.51 -6.87
N ALA A 86 -4.52 9.47 -6.28
CA ALA A 86 -3.08 9.34 -6.11
C ALA A 86 -2.56 9.66 -4.71
N ILE A 87 -1.48 8.96 -4.34
CA ILE A 87 -0.71 9.18 -3.11
C ILE A 87 0.71 9.54 -3.51
N MET A 88 1.11 10.80 -3.30
CA MET A 88 2.32 11.35 -3.90
C MET A 88 2.86 12.58 -3.18
N GLN A 89 4.10 12.95 -3.48
CA GLN A 89 4.70 14.18 -2.98
C GLN A 89 4.04 15.41 -3.62
N GLU A 90 3.72 16.41 -2.81
CA GLU A 90 3.17 17.68 -3.29
C GLU A 90 4.13 18.38 -4.26
N ASN A 91 3.59 19.04 -5.28
CA ASN A 91 4.32 19.72 -6.35
C ASN A 91 5.24 18.80 -7.19
N SER A 92 5.07 17.49 -7.10
CA SER A 92 5.73 16.53 -8.00
C SER A 92 5.17 16.59 -9.43
N LEU A 93 5.85 15.91 -10.37
CA LEU A 93 5.36 15.82 -11.75
C LEU A 93 3.97 15.17 -11.80
N LEU A 94 3.77 14.08 -11.06
CA LEU A 94 2.48 13.41 -10.96
C LEU A 94 1.42 14.32 -10.34
N ASP A 95 1.77 15.11 -9.33
CA ASP A 95 0.84 16.05 -8.71
C ASP A 95 0.32 17.09 -9.70
N ASN A 96 1.21 17.66 -10.50
CA ASN A 96 0.84 18.62 -11.53
C ASN A 96 -0.03 17.98 -12.62
N THR A 97 0.35 16.80 -13.12
CA THR A 97 -0.44 16.06 -14.11
C THR A 97 -1.87 15.81 -13.60
N ILE A 98 -2.01 15.32 -12.38
CA ILE A 98 -3.31 14.98 -11.79
C ILE A 98 -4.17 16.22 -11.57
N ARG A 99 -3.57 17.36 -11.20
CA ARG A 99 -4.29 18.63 -11.08
C ARG A 99 -4.83 19.11 -12.42
N ILE A 100 -4.09 18.89 -13.50
CA ILE A 100 -4.51 19.24 -14.87
C ILE A 100 -5.61 18.28 -15.36
N GLU A 101 -5.44 16.99 -15.13
CA GLU A 101 -6.39 15.95 -15.56
C GLU A 101 -7.64 15.84 -14.67
N GLY A 102 -7.62 16.44 -13.49
CA GLY A 102 -8.77 16.58 -12.60
C GLY A 102 -9.20 15.27 -11.94
N TRP A 103 -8.26 14.44 -11.47
CA TRP A 103 -8.62 13.18 -10.82
C TRP A 103 -9.38 13.37 -9.50
N LEU A 104 -10.07 12.33 -9.05
CA LEU A 104 -11.00 12.33 -7.92
C LEU A 104 -10.39 12.85 -6.62
N ALA A 105 -9.19 12.39 -6.27
CA ALA A 105 -8.53 12.79 -5.03
C ALA A 105 -7.00 12.66 -5.08
N ARG A 106 -6.33 13.43 -4.21
CA ARG A 106 -4.88 13.42 -4.02
C ARG A 106 -4.57 13.38 -2.53
N PHE A 107 -3.64 12.55 -2.13
CA PHE A 107 -3.15 12.44 -0.76
C PHE A 107 -1.65 12.71 -0.70
N PRO A 108 -1.19 13.56 0.23
CA PRO A 108 0.22 13.88 0.34
C PRO A 108 1.02 12.68 0.85
N LYS A 109 2.21 12.49 0.30
CA LYS A 109 3.22 11.53 0.75
C LYS A 109 4.44 12.32 1.23
N PHE A 110 4.78 12.17 2.50
CA PHE A 110 5.89 12.93 3.09
C PHE A 110 7.24 12.23 2.96
N ASP A 111 8.30 13.03 2.83
CA ASP A 111 9.68 12.56 2.65
C ASP A 111 10.26 11.81 3.86
N TRP A 112 9.81 12.18 5.07
CA TRP A 112 10.29 11.59 6.32
C TRP A 112 9.69 10.20 6.59
N VAL A 113 8.67 9.78 5.84
CA VAL A 113 8.14 8.43 5.94
C VAL A 113 8.98 7.51 5.06
N GLY A 114 9.67 6.55 5.68
CA GLY A 114 10.55 5.60 5.00
C GLY A 114 9.80 4.62 4.11
N SER A 115 10.51 4.05 3.13
CA SER A 115 9.92 3.15 2.12
C SER A 115 9.27 1.89 2.69
N ARG A 116 9.79 1.43 3.82
CA ARG A 116 9.35 0.21 4.49
C ARG A 116 8.23 0.50 5.50
N THR A 117 8.18 1.72 6.07
CA THR A 117 7.26 2.11 7.15
C THR A 117 5.98 2.80 6.67
N TYR A 118 5.60 2.63 5.40
CA TYR A 118 4.43 3.29 4.79
C TYR A 118 3.06 2.73 5.21
N GLU A 119 3.02 1.57 5.88
CA GLU A 119 1.74 0.90 6.22
C GLU A 119 0.84 1.77 7.10
N MET A 120 1.43 2.52 8.04
CA MET A 120 0.72 3.44 8.94
C MET A 120 0.59 4.86 8.35
N SER A 121 0.83 5.02 7.05
CA SER A 121 0.64 6.27 6.30
C SER A 121 -0.52 6.11 5.32
N GLU A 122 -0.86 7.17 4.60
CA GLU A 122 -1.88 7.19 3.55
C GLU A 122 -1.74 6.01 2.57
N VAL A 123 -0.51 5.56 2.30
CA VAL A 123 -0.19 4.43 1.42
C VAL A 123 -0.86 3.13 1.86
N GLY A 124 -0.87 2.81 3.15
CA GLY A 124 -1.51 1.60 3.69
C GLY A 124 -2.91 1.88 4.24
N LEU A 125 -3.13 3.05 4.86
CA LEU A 125 -4.40 3.38 5.51
C LEU A 125 -5.53 3.65 4.51
N LEU A 126 -5.26 4.27 3.36
CA LEU A 126 -6.30 4.51 2.35
C LEU A 126 -6.91 3.20 1.83
N PRO A 127 -6.12 2.24 1.31
CA PRO A 127 -6.69 0.96 0.87
C PRO A 127 -7.29 0.17 2.04
N ALA A 128 -6.72 0.22 3.25
CA ALA A 128 -7.32 -0.42 4.43
C ALA A 128 -8.71 0.14 4.77
N ALA A 129 -8.88 1.46 4.73
CA ALA A 129 -10.17 2.10 4.96
C ALA A 129 -11.20 1.73 3.89
N LEU A 130 -10.79 1.69 2.61
CA LEU A 130 -11.66 1.27 1.50
C LEU A 130 -12.07 -0.21 1.59
N GLN A 131 -11.24 -1.03 2.24
CA GLN A 131 -11.55 -2.42 2.57
C GLN A 131 -12.48 -2.58 3.79
N GLY A 132 -12.80 -1.48 4.48
CA GLY A 132 -13.62 -1.49 5.69
C GLY A 132 -12.85 -1.88 6.96
N ILE A 133 -11.52 -1.81 6.94
CA ILE A 133 -10.70 -1.97 8.15
C ILE A 133 -10.79 -0.69 8.98
N ASP A 134 -10.94 -0.83 10.30
CA ASP A 134 -10.92 0.32 11.21
C ASP A 134 -9.49 0.87 11.35
N ILE A 135 -9.17 1.83 10.49
CA ILE A 135 -7.87 2.50 10.49
C ILE A 135 -7.62 3.32 11.76
N LYS A 136 -8.67 3.76 12.48
CA LYS A 136 -8.48 4.49 13.75
C LYS A 136 -8.02 3.53 14.83
N GLU A 137 -8.63 2.35 14.91
CA GLU A 137 -8.19 1.29 15.82
C GLU A 137 -6.77 0.83 15.50
N MET A 138 -6.42 0.69 14.22
CA MET A 138 -5.04 0.40 13.81
C MET A 138 -4.04 1.45 14.30
N LEU A 139 -4.35 2.74 14.11
CA LEU A 139 -3.50 3.85 14.56
C LEU A 139 -3.39 3.91 16.09
N VAL A 140 -4.47 3.62 16.82
CA VAL A 140 -4.44 3.50 18.28
C VAL A 140 -3.50 2.35 18.69
N GLY A 141 -3.62 1.19 18.05
CA GLY A 141 -2.72 0.05 18.30
C GLY A 141 -1.25 0.38 18.04
N ALA A 142 -0.96 1.10 16.94
CA ALA A 142 0.39 1.57 16.63
C ALA A 142 0.92 2.55 17.69
N SER A 143 0.09 3.52 18.13
CA SER A 143 0.44 4.47 19.18
C SER A 143 0.77 3.80 20.51
N LEU A 144 0.02 2.76 20.88
CA LEU A 144 0.28 1.99 22.11
C LEU A 144 1.63 1.27 22.05
N MET A 145 2.03 0.76 20.87
CA MET A 145 3.35 0.14 20.70
C MET A 145 4.47 1.18 20.71
N ASP A 146 4.24 2.36 20.15
CA ASP A 146 5.16 3.51 20.23
C ASP A 146 5.43 3.89 21.69
N GLU A 147 4.40 4.02 22.51
CA GLU A 147 4.53 4.29 23.95
C GLU A 147 5.26 3.16 24.69
N ALA A 148 4.98 1.90 24.35
CA ALA A 148 5.64 0.74 24.95
C ALA A 148 7.15 0.70 24.63
N THR A 149 7.54 1.15 23.43
CA THR A 149 8.92 1.07 22.92
C THR A 149 9.75 2.34 23.15
N ARG A 150 9.13 3.46 23.56
CA ARG A 150 9.84 4.69 23.98
C ARG A 150 10.24 4.72 25.45
N LYS A 151 10.10 3.60 26.18
CA LYS A 151 10.48 3.48 27.59
C LYS A 151 12.01 3.37 27.73
N SER A 152 12.58 4.15 28.65
CA SER A 152 14.01 4.10 29.00
C SER A 152 14.42 2.82 29.72
N THR A 153 13.49 2.18 30.44
CA THR A 153 13.74 0.91 31.12
C THR A 153 13.71 -0.25 30.12
N LEU A 154 14.89 -0.73 29.73
CA LEU A 154 15.07 -1.79 28.71
C LEU A 154 14.26 -3.06 29.00
N ARG A 155 14.17 -3.46 30.27
CA ARG A 155 13.44 -4.68 30.69
C ARG A 155 11.93 -4.63 30.40
N ASN A 156 11.37 -3.45 30.17
CA ASN A 156 9.95 -3.25 29.89
C ASN A 156 9.69 -2.81 28.44
N ASN A 157 10.73 -2.81 27.59
CA ASN A 157 10.65 -2.39 26.21
C ASN A 157 10.58 -3.63 25.29
N PRO A 158 9.41 -3.95 24.71
CA PRO A 158 9.24 -5.19 23.96
C PRO A 158 10.13 -5.28 22.71
N ALA A 159 10.38 -4.15 22.03
CA ALA A 159 11.25 -4.12 20.85
C ALA A 159 12.72 -4.41 21.22
N VAL A 160 13.21 -3.81 22.32
CA VAL A 160 14.57 -4.07 22.81
C VAL A 160 14.72 -5.52 23.24
N LEU A 161 13.75 -6.07 23.96
CA LEU A 161 13.79 -7.47 24.39
C LEU A 161 13.85 -8.42 23.19
N LEU A 162 13.03 -8.18 22.16
CA LEU A 162 13.05 -8.99 20.93
C LEU A 162 14.40 -8.88 20.21
N ALA A 163 14.96 -7.68 20.11
CA ALA A 163 16.28 -7.45 19.52
C ALA A 163 17.40 -8.17 20.31
N LEU A 164 17.35 -8.16 21.64
CA LEU A 164 18.30 -8.86 22.49
C LEU A 164 18.17 -10.38 22.38
N CYS A 165 16.94 -10.90 22.28
CA CYS A 165 16.70 -12.33 22.01
C CYS A 165 17.31 -12.74 20.67
N GLN A 166 17.12 -11.93 19.63
CA GLN A 166 17.73 -12.19 18.32
C GLN A 166 19.25 -12.15 18.38
N TYR A 167 19.81 -11.11 19.02
CA TYR A 167 21.26 -10.97 19.20
C TYR A 167 21.87 -12.17 19.93
N TRP A 168 21.25 -12.58 21.04
CA TRP A 168 21.72 -13.74 21.81
C TRP A 168 21.57 -15.04 21.03
N ALA A 169 20.44 -15.24 20.35
CA ALA A 169 20.21 -16.42 19.53
C ALA A 169 21.19 -16.51 18.36
N SER A 170 21.67 -15.39 17.82
CA SER A 170 22.59 -15.34 16.67
C SER A 170 24.06 -15.12 17.04
N ASP A 171 24.40 -15.13 18.33
CA ASP A 171 25.74 -14.83 18.85
C ASP A 171 26.27 -13.45 18.37
N GLY A 172 25.34 -12.52 18.10
CA GLY A 172 25.64 -11.21 17.52
C GLY A 172 26.09 -11.22 16.06
N VAL A 173 26.03 -12.38 15.38
CA VAL A 173 26.42 -12.54 13.97
C VAL A 173 25.18 -12.75 13.12
N GLU A 174 25.18 -12.24 11.90
CA GLU A 174 24.10 -12.37 10.91
C GLU A 174 24.10 -13.76 10.24
N SER A 175 24.26 -14.82 11.04
CA SER A 175 24.43 -16.20 10.56
C SER A 175 23.16 -17.05 10.66
N LYS A 176 22.12 -16.53 11.33
CA LYS A 176 20.88 -17.28 11.61
C LYS A 176 19.65 -16.51 11.13
N ASN A 177 18.78 -17.20 10.42
CA ASN A 177 17.52 -16.65 9.93
C ASN A 177 16.50 -16.53 11.06
N MET A 178 15.75 -15.42 11.10
CA MET A 178 14.57 -15.29 11.95
C MET A 178 13.35 -15.87 11.24
N LEU A 179 12.64 -16.79 11.89
CA LEU A 179 11.41 -17.37 11.37
C LEU A 179 10.19 -16.73 12.06
N VAL A 180 9.28 -16.17 11.27
CA VAL A 180 8.00 -15.60 11.74
C VAL A 180 6.88 -16.52 11.27
N LEU A 181 6.17 -17.16 12.21
CA LEU A 181 5.10 -18.11 11.96
C LEU A 181 3.77 -17.61 12.55
N PRO A 182 3.01 -16.79 11.81
CA PRO A 182 1.69 -16.39 12.26
C PRO A 182 0.70 -17.55 12.10
N TYR A 183 0.08 -17.97 13.19
CA TYR A 183 -0.94 -19.03 13.20
C TYR A 183 -2.33 -18.50 12.83
N LYS A 184 -2.39 -17.73 11.72
CA LYS A 184 -3.63 -17.16 11.19
C LYS A 184 -3.51 -16.92 9.69
N ASP A 185 -4.43 -17.47 8.90
CA ASP A 185 -4.39 -17.38 7.43
C ASP A 185 -4.43 -15.94 6.93
N SER A 186 -5.15 -15.04 7.62
CA SER A 186 -5.18 -13.62 7.26
C SER A 186 -3.82 -12.93 7.36
N LEU A 187 -2.83 -13.56 7.99
CA LEU A 187 -1.46 -13.07 8.14
C LEU A 187 -0.47 -13.81 7.22
N LEU A 188 -0.95 -14.53 6.20
CA LEU A 188 -0.11 -15.27 5.24
C LEU A 188 1.02 -14.41 4.65
N LEU A 189 0.73 -13.14 4.34
CA LEU A 189 1.71 -12.20 3.77
C LEU A 189 2.58 -11.50 4.82
N PHE A 190 2.27 -11.64 6.12
CA PHE A 190 2.94 -10.92 7.19
C PHE A 190 4.44 -11.25 7.26
N SER A 191 4.83 -12.52 7.12
CA SER A 191 6.24 -12.91 7.13
C SER A 191 7.00 -12.39 5.91
N ARG A 192 6.34 -12.28 4.74
CA ARG A 192 6.93 -11.68 3.54
C ARG A 192 7.13 -10.18 3.70
N TYR A 193 6.12 -9.49 4.26
CA TYR A 193 6.22 -8.08 4.61
C TYR A 193 7.38 -7.84 5.59
N PHE A 194 7.45 -8.63 6.67
CA PHE A 194 8.49 -8.50 7.69
C PHE A 194 9.90 -8.76 7.15
N ALA A 195 10.07 -9.69 6.20
CA ALA A 195 11.35 -9.94 5.55
C ALA A 195 11.94 -8.70 4.86
N THR A 196 11.10 -7.79 4.36
CA THR A 196 11.58 -6.53 3.75
C THR A 196 12.24 -5.57 4.74
N TYR A 197 11.98 -5.72 6.05
CA TYR A 197 12.57 -4.90 7.11
C TYR A 197 13.91 -5.40 7.62
N LEU A 198 14.14 -6.71 7.54
CA LEU A 198 15.32 -7.37 8.11
C LEU A 198 16.50 -7.49 7.13
N GLN A 199 16.36 -7.00 5.89
CA GLN A 199 17.42 -6.93 4.88
C GLN A 199 18.02 -5.53 4.79
#